data_AF-A0A3D1V704-F1
#
_entry.id   AF-A0A3D1V704-F1
#
_cell.length_a   1.000
_cell.length_b   1.000
_cell.length_c   1.000
_cell.angle_alpha   90.00
_cell.angle_beta   90.00
_cell.angle_gamma   90.00
#
_symmetry.space_group_name_H-M   'P 1'
#
loop_
_entity.id
_entity.type
_entity.pdbx_description
1 polymer ?
#
loop_
_entity_poly.entity_id
_entity_poly.type
_entity_poly.pdbx_seq_one_letter_code
_entity_poly.pdbx_strand_id
1 'polypeptide(L)'
;DLFRAQHGLPPLGCSVNEFGGRLPLYLVGNVPEFDYDRHDLPSTVHYLGPFMWHPPARVDGEAWLDTVPTDEPWVHVTEGTSHYQDPFVLRAAIEGLAGRPMQVIVTAGRERAVPGGDNLAPNLHVAGWANHDTLLPRCSALVTTGGNGTVMSAMRAGVPLVIVPTTWDKPDNARRVIEAGAGVRLLPRKCTPEGLREAVEQVL
;
A
#
# COMPACT_ATOMS: atom_id res chain seq x y z
N ASP A 1 10.51 -23.29 17.11
CA ASP A 1 10.38 -24.45 18.02
C ASP A 1 9.70 -24.16 19.35
N LEU A 2 9.98 -23.05 20.05
CA LEU A 2 9.31 -22.75 21.33
C LEU A 2 7.77 -22.73 21.26
N PHE A 3 7.20 -22.06 20.26
CA PHE A 3 5.75 -22.05 20.01
C PHE A 3 5.20 -23.46 19.71
N ARG A 4 5.95 -24.30 18.98
CA ARG A 4 5.54 -25.68 18.67
C ARG A 4 5.53 -26.57 19.91
N ALA A 5 6.53 -26.43 20.78
CA ALA A 5 6.62 -27.16 22.04
C ALA A 5 5.46 -26.83 22.99
N GLN A 6 5.01 -25.58 23.04
CA GLN A 6 3.83 -25.16 23.81
C GLN A 6 2.54 -25.88 23.38
N HIS A 7 2.49 -26.37 22.14
CA HIS A 7 1.36 -27.13 21.59
C HIS A 7 1.66 -28.64 21.45
N GLY A 8 2.73 -29.15 22.08
CA GLY A 8 3.09 -30.58 22.02
C GLY A 8 3.55 -31.07 20.65
N LEU A 9 3.93 -30.17 19.75
CA LEU A 9 4.38 -30.52 18.40
C LEU A 9 5.89 -30.73 18.35
N PRO A 10 6.39 -31.67 17.51
CA PRO A 10 7.82 -31.90 17.35
C PRO A 10 8.52 -30.67 16.77
N PRO A 11 9.81 -30.43 17.08
CA PRO A 11 10.58 -29.33 16.50
C PRO A 11 10.64 -29.45 14.96
N LEU A 12 10.77 -28.32 14.27
CA LEU A 12 10.81 -28.29 12.81
C LEU A 12 12.06 -28.95 12.23
N GLY A 13 13.19 -28.89 12.95
CA GLY A 13 14.47 -29.47 12.53
C GLY A 13 15.09 -28.84 11.28
N CYS A 14 14.50 -27.76 10.76
CA CYS A 14 14.90 -27.03 9.57
C CYS A 14 14.49 -25.56 9.67
N SER A 15 14.95 -24.72 8.73
CA SER A 15 14.50 -23.32 8.67
C SER A 15 13.03 -23.22 8.24
N VAL A 16 12.37 -22.11 8.57
CA VAL A 16 10.98 -21.86 8.12
C VAL A 16 10.87 -21.83 6.59
N ASN A 17 11.91 -21.35 5.90
CA ASN A 17 11.98 -21.32 4.44
C ASN A 17 12.13 -22.72 3.85
N GLU A 18 12.93 -23.58 4.48
CA GLU A 18 13.11 -24.96 4.04
C GLU A 18 11.83 -25.78 4.29
N PHE A 19 11.19 -25.60 5.44
CA PHE A 19 9.89 -26.20 5.72
C PHE A 19 8.83 -25.73 4.72
N GLY A 20 8.75 -24.42 4.54
CA GLY A 20 7.95 -23.76 3.52
C GLY A 20 8.50 -23.92 2.10
N GLY A 21 9.50 -24.78 1.85
CA GLY A 21 9.87 -25.29 0.53
C GLY A 21 9.41 -26.73 0.30
N ARG A 22 9.00 -27.42 1.39
CA ARG A 22 8.58 -28.82 1.40
C ARG A 22 7.07 -29.05 1.54
N LEU A 23 6.28 -27.99 1.75
CA LEU A 23 4.82 -28.11 1.75
C LEU A 23 4.35 -28.72 0.41
N PRO A 24 3.39 -29.66 0.46
CA PRO A 24 2.89 -30.32 -0.74
C PRO A 24 2.01 -29.40 -1.61
N LEU A 25 1.66 -28.21 -1.10
CA LEU A 25 0.79 -27.24 -1.76
C LEU A 25 1.16 -25.81 -1.31
N TYR A 26 1.35 -24.91 -2.28
CA TYR A 26 1.53 -23.47 -2.06
C TYR A 26 0.44 -22.70 -2.76
N LEU A 27 -0.30 -21.91 -1.99
CA LEU A 27 -1.33 -21.01 -2.50
C LEU A 27 -0.82 -19.58 -2.37
N VAL A 28 -0.52 -18.96 -3.49
CA VAL A 28 0.04 -17.61 -3.55
C VAL A 28 -1.10 -16.62 -3.77
N GLY A 29 -1.33 -15.74 -2.79
CA GLY A 29 -2.33 -14.66 -2.83
C GLY A 29 -1.88 -13.49 -3.70
N ASN A 30 -1.50 -13.77 -4.94
CA ASN A 30 -1.01 -12.80 -5.92
C ASN A 30 -1.31 -13.30 -7.34
N VAL A 31 -0.96 -12.51 -8.36
CA VAL A 31 -0.99 -12.89 -9.78
C VAL A 31 0.42 -13.25 -10.27
N PRO A 32 0.57 -14.24 -11.17
CA PRO A 32 1.89 -14.66 -11.67
C PRO A 32 2.64 -13.54 -12.40
N GLU A 33 1.92 -12.64 -13.06
CA GLU A 33 2.48 -11.49 -13.77
C GLU A 33 3.21 -10.51 -12.84
N PHE A 34 2.86 -10.51 -11.55
CA PHE A 34 3.52 -9.72 -10.52
C PHE A 34 4.63 -10.48 -9.78
N ASP A 35 4.93 -11.71 -10.19
CA ASP A 35 6.00 -12.54 -9.63
C ASP A 35 7.07 -12.86 -10.68
N TYR A 36 7.58 -11.81 -11.33
CA TYR A 36 8.73 -11.87 -12.24
C TYR A 36 8.58 -12.80 -13.44
N ASP A 37 7.35 -13.08 -13.88
CA ASP A 37 7.05 -14.01 -14.97
C ASP A 37 7.80 -15.35 -14.80
N ARG A 38 7.69 -15.95 -13.60
CA ARG A 38 8.43 -17.17 -13.26
C ARG A 38 7.86 -18.41 -13.95
N HIS A 39 8.72 -19.11 -14.70
CA HIS A 39 8.42 -20.36 -15.41
C HIS A 39 9.03 -21.61 -14.75
N ASP A 40 9.80 -21.45 -13.69
CA ASP A 40 10.57 -22.50 -13.00
C ASP A 40 9.89 -22.99 -11.70
N LEU A 41 8.62 -22.62 -11.49
CA LEU A 41 7.87 -22.99 -10.30
C LEU A 41 7.44 -24.47 -10.32
N PRO A 42 7.52 -25.18 -9.17
CA PRO A 42 6.95 -26.51 -9.05
C PRO A 42 5.44 -26.52 -9.32
N SER A 43 4.91 -27.66 -9.80
CA SER A 43 3.47 -27.83 -10.06
C SER A 43 2.59 -27.74 -8.81
N THR A 44 3.18 -27.71 -7.61
CA THR A 44 2.49 -27.54 -6.33
C THR A 44 2.23 -26.07 -5.98
N VAL A 45 2.73 -25.13 -6.77
CA VAL A 45 2.52 -23.68 -6.58
C VAL A 45 1.37 -23.21 -7.44
N HIS A 46 0.37 -22.62 -6.81
CA HIS A 46 -0.82 -22.09 -7.48
C HIS A 46 -1.05 -20.64 -7.07
N TYR A 47 -1.11 -19.74 -8.06
CA TYR A 47 -1.58 -18.38 -7.87
C TYR A 47 -3.11 -18.39 -7.80
N LEU A 48 -3.66 -17.76 -6.77
CA LEU A 48 -5.11 -17.62 -6.58
C LEU A 48 -5.62 -16.21 -6.86
N GLY A 49 -4.72 -15.31 -7.29
CA GLY A 49 -4.99 -13.88 -7.34
C GLY A 49 -4.89 -13.23 -5.96
N PRO A 50 -5.01 -11.90 -5.90
CA PRO A 50 -4.94 -11.17 -4.64
C PRO A 50 -6.14 -11.49 -3.76
N PHE A 51 -5.90 -11.76 -2.48
CA PHE A 51 -6.95 -11.94 -1.49
C PHE A 51 -7.55 -10.58 -1.11
N MET A 52 -8.41 -10.08 -1.98
CA MET A 52 -9.10 -8.80 -1.85
C MET A 52 -10.34 -9.00 -0.98
N TRP A 53 -10.18 -8.81 0.33
CA TRP A 53 -11.33 -8.65 1.22
C TRP A 53 -11.29 -7.26 1.84
N HIS A 54 -12.27 -6.45 1.48
CA HIS A 54 -12.57 -5.21 2.16
C HIS A 54 -13.92 -5.36 2.86
N PRO A 55 -14.07 -4.86 4.09
CA PRO A 55 -15.38 -4.84 4.74
C PRO A 55 -16.36 -4.08 3.83
N PRO A 56 -17.66 -4.47 3.78
CA PRO A 56 -18.65 -3.73 3.00
C PRO A 56 -18.57 -2.25 3.34
N ALA A 57 -18.60 -1.39 2.31
CA ALA A 57 -18.65 0.05 2.50
C ALA A 57 -19.75 0.39 3.50
N ARG A 58 -19.37 1.01 4.62
CA ARG A 58 -20.37 1.53 5.55
C ARG A 58 -20.91 2.81 4.93
N VAL A 59 -22.18 2.77 4.54
CA VAL A 59 -22.90 3.90 3.90
C VAL A 59 -22.64 5.23 4.62
N ASP A 60 -22.55 5.22 5.96
CA ASP A 60 -22.36 6.43 6.76
C ASP A 60 -20.89 6.82 7.00
N GLY A 61 -19.93 5.90 6.80
CA GLY A 61 -18.51 6.12 7.12
C GLY A 61 -17.72 6.83 6.02
N GLU A 62 -18.27 6.89 4.80
CA GLU A 62 -17.55 7.31 3.59
C GLU A 62 -18.23 8.46 2.84
N ALA A 63 -19.37 8.95 3.34
CA ALA A 63 -20.10 10.08 2.74
C ALA A 63 -19.25 11.35 2.58
N TRP A 64 -18.20 11.50 3.40
CA TRP A 64 -17.24 12.60 3.27
C TRP A 64 -16.44 12.56 1.96
N LEU A 65 -16.26 11.39 1.33
CA LEU A 65 -15.63 11.32 0.00
C LEU A 65 -16.45 12.08 -1.03
N ASP A 66 -17.78 12.13 -0.88
CA ASP A 66 -18.66 12.85 -1.81
C ASP A 66 -18.62 14.37 -1.60
N THR A 67 -17.98 14.86 -0.54
CA THR A 67 -17.76 16.30 -0.31
C THR A 67 -16.44 16.82 -0.91
N VAL A 68 -15.57 15.91 -1.36
CA VAL A 68 -14.28 16.27 -1.97
C VAL A 68 -14.52 16.74 -3.42
N PRO A 69 -13.97 17.89 -3.85
CA PRO A 69 -14.08 18.36 -5.24
C PRO A 69 -13.51 17.34 -6.24
N THR A 70 -14.07 17.29 -7.46
CA THR A 70 -13.70 16.27 -8.47
C THR A 70 -13.15 16.88 -9.77
N ASP A 71 -12.91 18.19 -9.76
CA ASP A 71 -12.35 18.98 -10.86
C ASP A 71 -10.83 18.83 -11.01
N GLU A 72 -10.17 18.36 -9.95
CA GLU A 72 -8.72 18.14 -9.88
C GLU A 72 -8.41 16.67 -9.57
N PRO A 73 -7.23 16.14 -9.96
CA PRO A 73 -6.88 14.74 -9.73
C PRO A 73 -6.80 14.42 -8.23
N TRP A 74 -7.25 13.22 -7.87
CA TRP A 74 -7.16 12.73 -6.49
C TRP A 74 -5.88 11.93 -6.28
N VAL A 75 -5.09 12.31 -5.28
CA VAL A 75 -3.88 11.59 -4.86
C VAL A 75 -4.12 11.01 -3.47
N HIS A 76 -4.24 9.69 -3.39
CA HIS A 76 -4.37 9.02 -2.09
C HIS A 76 -2.99 8.77 -1.48
N VAL A 77 -2.86 8.97 -0.16
CA VAL A 77 -1.61 8.78 0.61
C VAL A 77 -1.89 7.94 1.84
N THR A 78 -1.17 6.82 1.99
CA THR A 78 -1.33 5.90 3.13
C THR A 78 -0.06 5.11 3.45
N GLU A 79 0.27 4.96 4.73
CA GLU A 79 1.37 4.06 5.14
C GLU A 79 0.92 2.62 5.37
N GLY A 80 -0.38 2.33 5.18
CA GLY A 80 -0.99 1.03 5.46
C GLY A 80 -1.27 0.81 6.95
N THR A 81 -1.58 -0.43 7.34
CA THR A 81 -1.88 -0.81 8.74
C THR A 81 -0.63 -1.22 9.53
N SER A 82 0.39 -1.73 8.85
CA SER A 82 1.69 -2.06 9.44
C SER A 82 2.72 -1.01 9.05
N HIS A 83 2.81 0.02 9.89
CA HIS A 83 3.64 1.20 9.68
C HIS A 83 4.56 1.45 10.88
N TYR A 84 5.57 2.31 10.68
CA TYR A 84 6.38 2.79 11.80
C TYR A 84 5.60 3.79 12.65
N GLN A 85 6.09 4.07 13.86
CA GLN A 85 5.52 5.14 14.68
C GLN A 85 5.61 6.50 13.96
N ASP A 86 6.71 6.74 13.25
CA ASP A 86 6.95 8.00 12.55
C ASP A 86 6.22 8.11 11.18
N PRO A 87 5.27 9.05 10.98
CA PRO A 87 4.45 9.18 9.76
C PRO A 87 5.17 9.96 8.66
N PHE A 88 6.39 9.55 8.32
CA PHE A 88 7.25 10.38 7.47
C PHE A 88 6.69 10.55 6.05
N VAL A 89 6.01 9.55 5.49
CA VAL A 89 5.38 9.67 4.16
C VAL A 89 4.18 10.59 4.22
N LEU A 90 3.35 10.47 5.26
CA LEU A 90 2.18 11.33 5.43
C LEU A 90 2.57 12.78 5.64
N ARG A 91 3.60 13.06 6.46
CA ARG A 91 4.14 14.41 6.63
C ARG A 91 4.68 14.99 5.33
N ALA A 92 5.53 14.25 4.64
CA ALA A 92 6.09 14.69 3.37
C ALA A 92 4.98 15.01 2.35
N ALA A 93 3.90 14.24 2.34
CA ALA A 93 2.76 14.50 1.45
C ALA A 93 1.96 15.74 1.85
N ILE A 94 1.63 15.87 3.14
CA ILE A 94 0.89 17.00 3.67
C ILE A 94 1.65 18.31 3.40
N GLU A 95 2.96 18.33 3.61
CA GLU A 95 3.79 19.50 3.36
C GLU A 95 4.04 19.74 1.86
N GLY A 96 4.35 18.69 1.10
CA GLY A 96 4.77 18.79 -0.30
C GLY A 96 3.65 19.08 -1.29
N LEU A 97 2.43 18.61 -0.96
CA LEU A 97 1.26 18.68 -1.83
C LEU A 97 0.22 19.73 -1.37
N ALA A 98 0.47 20.44 -0.27
CA ALA A 98 -0.38 21.55 0.17
C ALA A 98 -0.50 22.63 -0.92
N GLY A 99 -1.75 23.03 -1.22
CA GLY A 99 -2.07 24.09 -2.18
C GLY A 99 -1.77 23.74 -3.64
N ARG A 100 -1.49 22.47 -3.97
CA ARG A 100 -1.28 22.01 -5.34
C ARG A 100 -2.63 21.75 -6.05
N PRO A 101 -2.67 21.80 -7.40
CA PRO A 101 -3.87 21.51 -8.19
C PRO A 101 -4.16 20.00 -8.19
N MET A 102 -4.56 19.49 -7.03
CA MET A 102 -4.91 18.09 -6.76
C MET A 102 -5.63 18.01 -5.41
N GLN A 103 -6.52 17.03 -5.26
CA GLN A 103 -7.11 16.68 -3.96
C GLN A 103 -6.25 15.59 -3.30
N VAL A 104 -5.75 15.84 -2.10
CA VAL A 104 -4.87 14.89 -1.40
C VAL A 104 -5.65 14.18 -0.31
N ILE A 105 -5.86 12.88 -0.48
CA ILE A 105 -6.65 12.07 0.43
C ILE A 105 -5.70 11.29 1.35
N VAL A 106 -5.57 11.69 2.60
CA VAL A 106 -4.63 11.09 3.55
C VAL A 106 -5.37 10.18 4.52
N THR A 107 -4.96 8.91 4.60
CA THR A 107 -5.43 8.00 5.65
C THR A 107 -4.28 7.61 6.59
N ALA A 108 -4.41 7.92 7.88
CA ALA A 108 -3.35 7.71 8.86
C ALA A 108 -3.41 6.36 9.61
N GLY A 109 -4.52 5.64 9.54
CA GLY A 109 -4.81 4.47 10.38
C GLY A 109 -5.65 4.85 11.61
N ARG A 110 -6.53 3.94 12.05
CA ARG A 110 -7.57 4.21 13.08
C ARG A 110 -7.03 4.65 14.44
N GLU A 111 -5.80 4.26 14.77
CA GLU A 111 -5.20 4.50 16.10
C GLU A 111 -4.09 5.55 16.07
N ARG A 112 -3.96 6.28 14.95
CA ARG A 112 -2.87 7.22 14.74
C ARG A 112 -3.39 8.63 14.55
N ALA A 113 -2.78 9.57 15.27
CA ALA A 113 -2.98 10.99 15.00
C ALA A 113 -2.45 11.34 13.61
N VAL A 114 -3.23 12.10 12.86
CA VAL A 114 -2.78 12.57 11.54
C VAL A 114 -1.85 13.77 11.73
N PRO A 115 -0.70 13.82 11.04
CA PRO A 115 0.15 15.01 11.08
C PRO A 115 -0.58 16.27 10.60
N GLY A 116 -0.24 17.44 11.14
CA GLY A 116 -0.78 18.74 10.69
C GLY A 116 -1.93 19.32 11.54
N GLY A 117 -2.63 18.50 12.32
CA GLY A 117 -3.69 18.98 13.24
C GLY A 117 -4.82 19.72 12.51
N ASP A 118 -5.29 20.83 13.08
CA ASP A 118 -6.45 21.58 12.58
C ASP A 118 -6.14 22.57 11.44
N ASN A 119 -4.85 22.81 11.14
CA ASN A 119 -4.43 23.83 10.18
C ASN A 119 -3.92 23.21 8.87
N LEU A 120 -4.81 22.49 8.18
CA LEU A 120 -4.51 21.85 6.90
C LEU A 120 -4.87 22.77 5.73
N ALA A 121 -4.11 22.66 4.63
CA ALA A 121 -4.45 23.36 3.40
C ALA A 121 -5.81 22.86 2.85
N PRO A 122 -6.58 23.70 2.15
CA PRO A 122 -7.94 23.35 1.71
C PRO A 122 -8.05 22.12 0.80
N ASN A 123 -6.97 21.75 0.12
CA ASN A 123 -6.92 20.59 -0.78
C ASN A 123 -6.53 19.28 -0.07
N LEU A 124 -6.27 19.32 1.24
CA LEU A 124 -5.92 18.15 2.05
C LEU A 124 -7.17 17.63 2.78
N HIS A 125 -7.49 16.36 2.54
CA HIS A 125 -8.62 15.68 3.16
C HIS A 125 -8.11 14.51 3.98
N VAL A 126 -8.40 14.52 5.27
CA VAL A 126 -7.80 13.60 6.24
C VAL A 126 -8.87 12.71 6.87
N ALA A 127 -8.60 11.41 6.91
CA ALA A 127 -9.42 10.44 7.63
C ALA A 127 -8.57 9.41 8.37
N GLY A 128 -9.14 8.76 9.39
CA GLY A 128 -8.48 7.63 10.04
C GLY A 128 -8.40 6.40 9.13
N TRP A 129 -9.39 6.21 8.26
CA TRP A 129 -9.50 5.06 7.37
C TRP A 129 -10.51 5.34 6.25
N ALA A 130 -10.31 4.74 5.08
CA ALA A 130 -11.28 4.68 3.97
C ALA A 130 -11.20 3.31 3.28
N ASN A 131 -12.30 2.84 2.71
CA ASN A 131 -12.32 1.61 1.91
C ASN A 131 -11.66 1.86 0.56
N HIS A 132 -10.65 1.05 0.24
CA HIS A 132 -9.96 1.16 -1.04
C HIS A 132 -10.86 0.79 -2.23
N ASP A 133 -11.90 -0.04 -2.06
CA ASP A 133 -12.84 -0.37 -3.14
C ASP A 133 -13.70 0.84 -3.56
N THR A 134 -13.93 1.82 -2.67
CA THR A 134 -14.72 3.03 -2.98
C THR A 134 -13.83 4.23 -3.28
N LEU A 135 -12.66 4.32 -2.62
CA LEU A 135 -11.71 5.42 -2.78
C LEU A 135 -10.86 5.29 -4.05
N LEU A 136 -10.17 4.16 -4.25
CA LEU A 136 -9.17 4.05 -5.32
C LEU A 136 -9.73 4.24 -6.74
N PRO A 137 -10.97 3.83 -7.09
CA PRO A 137 -11.54 4.13 -8.41
C PRO A 137 -11.69 5.63 -8.71
N ARG A 138 -11.60 6.50 -7.69
CA ARG A 138 -11.64 7.96 -7.83
C ARG A 138 -10.24 8.58 -7.90
N CYS A 139 -9.18 7.81 -7.64
CA CYS A 139 -7.82 8.30 -7.53
C CYS A 139 -7.07 8.25 -8.87
N SER A 140 -6.24 9.26 -9.11
CA SER A 140 -5.28 9.31 -10.22
C SER A 140 -3.91 8.76 -9.82
N ALA A 141 -3.57 8.74 -8.53
CA ALA A 141 -2.33 8.14 -8.03
C ALA A 141 -2.46 7.67 -6.57
N LEU A 142 -1.62 6.71 -6.18
CA LEU A 142 -1.48 6.24 -4.79
C LEU A 142 -0.03 6.34 -4.30
N VAL A 143 0.19 7.10 -3.23
CA VAL A 143 1.43 7.10 -2.47
C VAL A 143 1.34 6.13 -1.30
N THR A 144 2.25 5.15 -1.24
CA THR A 144 2.23 4.14 -0.18
C THR A 144 3.61 3.63 0.23
N THR A 145 3.70 2.97 1.40
CA THR A 145 4.92 2.24 1.79
C THR A 145 5.07 0.91 1.06
N GLY A 146 4.05 0.44 0.34
CA GLY A 146 4.16 -0.74 -0.53
C GLY A 146 3.75 -2.07 0.11
N GLY A 147 2.82 -2.06 1.07
CA GLY A 147 2.24 -3.30 1.59
C GLY A 147 1.43 -4.02 0.51
N ASN A 148 1.57 -5.35 0.41
CA ASN A 148 1.02 -6.13 -0.72
C ASN A 148 -0.49 -5.90 -0.95
N GLY A 149 -1.31 -5.89 0.10
CA GLY A 149 -2.77 -5.65 -0.06
C GLY A 149 -3.10 -4.27 -0.64
N THR A 150 -2.37 -3.23 -0.23
CA THR A 150 -2.53 -1.88 -0.77
C THR A 150 -2.08 -1.80 -2.23
N VAL A 151 -0.92 -2.40 -2.55
CA VAL A 151 -0.41 -2.47 -3.93
C VAL A 151 -1.41 -3.18 -4.83
N MET A 152 -1.91 -4.35 -4.43
CA MET A 152 -2.91 -5.11 -5.20
C MET A 152 -4.22 -4.35 -5.36
N SER A 153 -4.64 -3.58 -4.35
CA SER A 153 -5.83 -2.72 -4.46
C SER A 153 -5.66 -1.64 -5.53
N ALA A 154 -4.50 -0.99 -5.59
CA ALA A 154 -4.20 0.01 -6.61
C ALA A 154 -4.12 -0.58 -8.01
N MET A 155 -3.40 -1.70 -8.16
CA MET A 155 -3.27 -2.42 -9.42
C MET A 155 -4.64 -2.82 -9.97
N ARG A 156 -5.53 -3.35 -9.10
CA ARG A 156 -6.91 -3.71 -9.47
C ARG A 156 -7.73 -2.51 -9.93
N ALA A 157 -7.52 -1.34 -9.31
CA ALA A 157 -8.20 -0.10 -9.67
C ALA A 157 -7.55 0.63 -10.88
N GLY A 158 -6.43 0.13 -11.40
CA GLY A 158 -5.68 0.79 -12.48
C GLY A 158 -4.98 2.08 -12.04
N VAL A 159 -4.70 2.23 -10.74
CA VAL A 159 -4.11 3.44 -10.16
C VAL A 159 -2.59 3.31 -10.10
N PRO A 160 -1.81 4.22 -10.72
CA PRO A 160 -0.36 4.19 -10.65
C PRO A 160 0.15 4.51 -9.23
N LEU A 161 1.31 3.95 -8.92
CA LEU A 161 1.86 3.93 -7.56
C LEU A 161 3.12 4.80 -7.42
N VAL A 162 3.22 5.54 -6.31
CA VAL A 162 4.48 6.04 -5.77
C VAL A 162 4.79 5.24 -4.51
N ILE A 163 5.80 4.38 -4.57
CA ILE A 163 6.16 3.52 -3.43
C ILE A 163 7.37 4.06 -2.70
N VAL A 164 7.22 4.28 -1.39
CA VAL A 164 8.27 4.63 -0.43
C VAL A 164 8.58 3.39 0.43
N PRO A 165 9.38 2.44 -0.08
CA PRO A 165 9.49 1.12 0.56
C PRO A 165 10.20 1.20 1.90
N THR A 166 9.61 0.59 2.94
CA THR A 166 10.25 0.44 4.24
C THR A 166 10.89 -0.94 4.42
N THR A 167 10.42 -1.74 5.38
CA THR A 167 10.93 -3.09 5.69
C THR A 167 10.03 -4.19 5.16
N TRP A 168 10.42 -5.44 5.43
CA TRP A 168 9.71 -6.67 5.06
C TRP A 168 9.68 -6.87 3.54
N ASP A 169 8.51 -7.16 2.99
CA ASP A 169 8.22 -7.39 1.58
C ASP A 169 8.17 -6.10 0.75
N LYS A 170 8.08 -4.94 1.41
CA LYS A 170 7.86 -3.64 0.75
C LYS A 170 8.91 -3.27 -0.31
N PRO A 171 10.23 -3.47 -0.09
CA PRO A 171 11.23 -3.25 -1.14
C PRO A 171 11.05 -4.14 -2.37
N ASP A 172 10.60 -5.38 -2.18
CA ASP A 172 10.34 -6.35 -3.25
C ASP A 172 9.09 -5.95 -4.04
N ASN A 173 8.00 -5.60 -3.34
CA ASN A 173 6.79 -5.05 -3.96
C ASN A 173 7.10 -3.79 -4.78
N ALA A 174 7.91 -2.87 -4.25
CA ALA A 174 8.34 -1.68 -4.99
C ALA A 174 9.11 -2.03 -6.27
N ARG A 175 9.96 -3.07 -6.22
CA ARG A 175 10.68 -3.52 -7.41
C ARG A 175 9.73 -4.08 -8.46
N ARG A 176 8.80 -4.95 -8.06
CA ARG A 176 7.79 -5.55 -8.96
C ARG A 176 6.91 -4.51 -9.62
N VAL A 177 6.49 -3.49 -8.88
CA VAL A 177 5.70 -2.36 -9.44
C VAL A 177 6.47 -1.60 -10.51
N ILE A 178 7.76 -1.31 -10.29
CA ILE A 178 8.60 -0.65 -11.30
C ILE A 178 8.74 -1.54 -12.54
N GLU A 179 8.99 -2.84 -12.37
CA GLU A 179 9.14 -3.77 -13.49
C GLU A 179 7.84 -3.96 -14.28
N ALA A 180 6.70 -3.95 -13.61
CA ALA A 180 5.39 -3.96 -14.25
C ALA A 180 5.04 -2.62 -14.95
N GLY A 181 5.86 -1.58 -14.80
CA GLY A 181 5.58 -0.25 -15.35
C GLY A 181 4.39 0.46 -14.68
N ALA A 182 3.97 0.01 -13.50
CA ALA A 182 2.77 0.49 -12.82
C ALA A 182 3.03 1.60 -11.79
N GLY A 183 4.25 2.12 -11.72
CA GLY A 183 4.60 3.17 -10.79
C GLY A 183 6.09 3.42 -10.63
N VAL A 184 6.42 4.29 -9.67
CA VAL A 184 7.79 4.72 -9.36
C VAL A 184 8.16 4.40 -7.92
N ARG A 185 9.47 4.29 -7.67
CA ARG A 185 10.01 4.11 -6.32
C ARG A 185 10.71 5.37 -5.85
N LEU A 186 10.21 5.94 -4.76
CA LEU A 186 10.88 7.00 -4.02
C LEU A 186 11.65 6.38 -2.85
N LEU A 187 12.99 6.52 -2.84
CA LEU A 187 13.80 6.00 -1.74
C LEU A 187 13.41 6.71 -0.43
N PRO A 188 13.31 6.02 0.73
CA PRO A 188 12.95 6.65 2.01
C PRO A 188 13.78 7.87 2.37
N ARG A 189 15.10 7.83 2.13
CA ARG A 189 16.02 8.95 2.34
C ARG A 189 15.75 10.18 1.46
N LYS A 190 14.97 10.02 0.39
CA LYS A 190 14.53 11.08 -0.53
C LYS A 190 13.06 11.45 -0.32
N CYS A 191 12.38 10.86 0.66
CA CYS A 191 11.01 11.19 1.00
C CYS A 191 10.97 12.52 1.78
N THR A 192 11.28 13.60 1.07
CA THR A 192 11.09 14.98 1.50
C THR A 192 9.82 15.53 0.84
N PRO A 193 9.29 16.67 1.28
CA PRO A 193 8.15 17.33 0.62
C PRO A 193 8.34 17.50 -0.89
N GLU A 194 9.53 17.93 -1.32
CA GLU A 194 9.86 18.12 -2.73
C GLU A 194 9.98 16.79 -3.48
N GLY A 195 10.72 15.82 -2.91
CA GLY A 195 10.92 14.52 -3.56
C GLY A 195 9.63 13.71 -3.69
N LEU A 196 8.72 13.85 -2.73
CA LEU A 196 7.40 13.24 -2.80
C LEU A 196 6.53 13.93 -3.86
N ARG A 197 6.52 15.26 -3.90
CA ARG A 197 5.81 16.01 -4.93
C ARG A 197 6.29 15.61 -6.34
N GLU A 198 7.59 15.62 -6.59
CA GLU A 198 8.17 15.25 -7.88
C GLU A 198 7.78 13.83 -8.30
N ALA A 199 7.77 12.89 -7.35
CA ALA A 199 7.38 11.51 -7.63
C ALA A 199 5.88 11.37 -7.95
N VAL A 200 5.01 12.15 -7.30
CA VAL A 200 3.58 12.21 -7.61
C VAL A 200 3.35 12.82 -8.99
N GLU A 201 3.99 13.95 -9.30
CA GLU A 201 3.90 14.62 -10.60
C GLU A 201 4.42 13.74 -11.74
N GLN A 202 5.33 12.79 -11.48
CA GLN A 202 5.82 11.85 -12.48
C GLN A 202 4.79 10.79 -12.89
N VAL A 203 3.82 10.45 -12.03
CA VAL A 203 2.85 9.38 -12.28
C VAL A 203 1.44 9.88 -12.63
N LEU A 204 1.21 11.20 -12.54
CA LEU A 204 0.01 11.87 -13.04
C LEU A 204 0.17 12.22 -14.52
#